data_AF-A0A8C0BV20-F1
#
_entry.id   AF-A0A8C0BV20-F1
#
_cell.length_a   1.000
_cell.length_b   1.000
_cell.length_c   1.000
_cell.angle_alpha   90.00
_cell.angle_beta   90.00
_cell.angle_gamma   90.00
#
_symmetry.space_group_name_H-M   'P 1'
#
loop_
_entity.id
_entity.type
_entity.pdbx_description
1 polymer ?
#
loop_
_entity_poly.entity_id
_entity_poly.type
_entity_poly.pdbx_seq_one_letter_code
_entity_poly.pdbx_strand_id
1 'polypeptide(L)'
;MTDQEKRSLTGHIPKPIVMPDYLAKYPAIQTNEMRDRYKAVFNDQFAEYKELSVEVHAVLKKFDELDALLRQLPQHPESVYEQERISKVLQEYKKKKNDPAFLEKKERCEYLKNKLSHIKQRIQDYDKVMNWNVET
;
A
#
# COMPACT_ATOMS: atom_id res chain seq x y z
N MET A 1 26.63 48.90 -15.52
CA MET A 1 25.50 48.34 -16.26
C MET A 1 25.53 46.84 -16.00
N THR A 2 24.83 46.30 -15.00
CA THR A 2 23.40 45.85 -15.06
C THR A 2 23.20 44.84 -16.21
N ASP A 3 22.70 43.61 -16.05
CA ASP A 3 22.19 42.85 -14.88
C ASP A 3 22.28 41.32 -15.26
N GLN A 4 21.95 40.27 -14.49
CA GLN A 4 21.17 40.10 -13.25
C GLN A 4 21.52 38.75 -12.56
N GLU A 5 21.62 38.68 -11.23
CA GLU A 5 21.58 37.41 -10.49
C GLU A 5 20.16 36.83 -10.49
N LYS A 6 19.82 35.96 -11.47
CA LYS A 6 18.61 35.14 -11.39
C LYS A 6 18.80 33.95 -10.46
N ARG A 7 18.60 34.22 -9.17
CA ARG A 7 18.31 33.25 -8.13
C ARG A 7 17.27 32.24 -8.61
N SER A 8 17.61 30.95 -8.55
CA SER A 8 16.65 29.85 -8.55
C SER A 8 16.97 28.91 -7.40
N LEU A 9 16.82 29.41 -6.18
CA LEU A 9 16.63 28.54 -5.01
C LEU A 9 15.25 27.91 -5.16
N THR A 10 15.18 26.77 -5.85
CA THR A 10 13.99 25.91 -5.88
C THR A 10 13.77 25.35 -4.49
N GLY A 11 13.03 26.11 -3.68
CA GLY A 11 12.60 25.71 -2.36
C GLY A 11 11.86 24.38 -2.46
N HIS A 12 12.54 23.29 -2.12
CA HIS A 12 11.90 22.02 -1.81
C HIS A 12 11.10 22.25 -0.53
N ILE A 13 9.85 22.71 -0.70
CA ILE A 13 8.83 22.58 0.33
C ILE A 13 8.63 21.06 0.49
N PRO A 14 9.03 20.45 1.61
CA PRO A 14 8.81 19.03 1.80
C PRO A 14 7.31 18.81 1.77
N LYS A 15 6.82 17.89 0.93
CA LYS A 15 5.41 17.49 0.98
C LYS A 15 5.10 17.10 2.43
N PRO A 16 4.01 17.62 3.04
CA PRO A 16 3.70 17.30 4.43
C PRO A 16 3.73 15.79 4.65
N ILE A 17 4.56 15.33 5.59
CA ILE A 17 4.61 13.92 5.95
C ILE A 17 3.29 13.64 6.70
N VAL A 18 2.29 13.15 5.97
CA VAL A 18 1.00 12.77 6.54
C VAL A 18 1.24 11.53 7.40
N MET A 19 1.42 11.76 8.70
CA MET A 19 1.61 10.69 9.68
C MET A 19 0.36 9.81 9.72
N PRO A 20 0.48 8.49 9.57
CA PRO A 20 -0.68 7.60 9.63
C PRO A 20 -1.42 7.69 10.97
N ASP A 21 -2.74 7.85 10.91
CA ASP A 21 -3.61 8.09 12.07
C ASP A 21 -3.52 6.98 13.14
N TYR A 22 -3.26 5.74 12.72
CA TYR A 22 -3.10 4.61 13.62
C TYR A 22 -1.90 4.74 14.58
N LEU A 23 -0.87 5.52 14.24
CA LEU A 23 0.26 5.75 15.15
C LEU A 23 -0.17 6.55 16.39
N ALA A 24 -1.07 7.53 16.20
CA ALA A 24 -1.65 8.32 17.28
C ALA A 24 -2.83 7.62 17.98
N LYS A 25 -3.65 6.86 17.24
CA LYS A 25 -4.80 6.12 17.81
C LYS A 25 -4.39 4.89 18.62
N TYR A 26 -3.22 4.31 18.35
CA TYR A 26 -2.72 3.11 19.05
C TYR A 26 -1.32 3.37 19.67
N PRO A 27 -1.23 4.19 20.74
CA PRO A 27 0.00 4.38 21.51
C PRO A 27 0.48 3.10 22.21
N ALA A 28 1.52 3.21 23.05
CA ALA A 28 1.92 2.13 23.93
C ALA A 28 0.77 1.72 24.86
N ILE A 29 0.57 0.41 25.02
CA ILE A 29 -0.46 -0.15 25.91
C ILE A 29 0.05 -0.06 27.35
N GLN A 30 -0.84 0.32 28.27
CA GLN A 30 -0.52 0.48 29.70
C GLN A 30 -1.34 -0.43 30.61
N THR A 31 -2.45 -1.01 30.11
CA THR A 31 -3.36 -1.85 30.91
C THR A 31 -3.91 -3.04 30.09
N ASN A 32 -4.42 -4.06 30.77
CA ASN A 32 -5.03 -5.23 30.14
C ASN A 32 -6.30 -4.86 29.35
N GLU A 33 -7.10 -3.90 29.83
CA GLU A 33 -8.30 -3.42 29.13
C GLU A 33 -7.96 -2.62 27.87
N MET A 34 -6.80 -1.94 27.84
CA MET A 34 -6.27 -1.38 26.58
C MET A 34 -5.85 -2.48 25.62
N ARG A 35 -5.13 -3.49 26.12
CA ARG A 35 -4.65 -4.63 25.33
C ARG A 35 -5.79 -5.40 24.67
N ASP A 36 -6.84 -5.75 25.41
CA ASP A 36 -7.94 -6.55 24.89
C ASP A 36 -8.81 -5.74 23.91
N ARG A 37 -8.95 -4.42 24.11
CA ARG A 37 -9.52 -3.52 23.08
C ARG A 37 -8.69 -3.52 21.79
N TYR A 38 -7.35 -3.47 21.89
CA TYR A 38 -6.48 -3.52 20.70
C TYR A 38 -6.59 -4.87 19.99
N LYS A 39 -6.69 -5.97 20.75
CA LYS A 39 -6.88 -7.33 20.22
C LYS A 39 -8.23 -7.49 19.51
N ALA A 40 -9.31 -6.96 20.08
CA ALA A 40 -10.63 -6.96 19.43
C ALA A 40 -10.59 -6.19 18.09
N VAL A 41 -10.04 -4.98 18.09
CA VAL A 41 -9.85 -4.13 16.91
C VAL A 41 -8.94 -4.77 15.85
N PHE A 42 -7.92 -5.53 16.28
CA PHE A 42 -7.06 -6.30 15.37
C PHE A 42 -7.85 -7.42 14.71
N ASN A 43 -8.58 -8.23 15.47
CA ASN A 43 -9.32 -9.38 14.94
C ASN A 43 -10.38 -8.97 13.91
N ASP A 44 -11.13 -7.92 14.20
CA ASP A 44 -12.16 -7.34 13.34
C ASP A 44 -11.57 -6.88 11.98
N GLN A 45 -10.62 -5.95 12.01
CA GLN A 45 -9.99 -5.45 10.77
C GLN A 45 -9.06 -6.47 10.08
N PHE A 46 -8.61 -7.51 10.78
CA PHE A 46 -7.86 -8.60 10.13
C PHE A 46 -8.77 -9.45 9.23
N ALA A 47 -10.07 -9.57 9.55
CA ALA A 47 -11.04 -10.20 8.65
C ALA A 47 -11.21 -9.36 7.36
N GLU A 48 -11.46 -8.05 7.49
CA GLU A 48 -11.54 -7.11 6.35
C GLU A 48 -10.26 -7.17 5.50
N TYR A 49 -9.09 -7.09 6.14
CA TYR A 49 -7.79 -7.17 5.46
C TYR A 49 -7.63 -8.50 4.72
N LYS A 50 -8.01 -9.63 5.32
CA LYS A 50 -7.87 -10.95 4.71
C LYS A 50 -8.68 -11.03 3.42
N GLU A 51 -9.95 -10.65 3.44
CA GLU A 51 -10.83 -10.67 2.27
C GLU A 51 -10.33 -9.72 1.17
N LEU A 52 -10.05 -8.46 1.53
CA LEU A 52 -9.55 -7.47 0.58
C LEU A 52 -8.19 -7.86 -0.03
N SER A 53 -7.30 -8.46 0.77
CA SER A 53 -6.00 -8.94 0.29
C SER A 53 -6.15 -10.04 -0.75
N VAL A 54 -7.12 -10.94 -0.63
CA VAL A 54 -7.37 -11.99 -1.64
C VAL A 54 -7.80 -11.36 -2.98
N GLU A 55 -8.70 -10.38 -2.96
CA GLU A 55 -9.11 -9.66 -4.18
C GLU A 55 -7.92 -8.93 -4.82
N VAL A 56 -7.17 -8.15 -4.05
CA VAL A 56 -6.03 -7.36 -4.56
C VAL A 56 -4.95 -8.27 -5.13
N HIS A 57 -4.57 -9.36 -4.45
CA HIS A 57 -3.56 -10.29 -4.97
C HIS A 57 -4.04 -11.04 -6.22
N ALA A 58 -5.34 -11.37 -6.33
CA ALA A 58 -5.89 -12.00 -7.54
C ALA A 58 -5.83 -11.07 -8.76
N VAL A 59 -6.00 -9.76 -8.58
CA VAL A 59 -5.84 -8.77 -9.65
C VAL A 59 -4.36 -8.53 -9.98
N LEU A 60 -3.48 -8.40 -8.97
CA LEU A 60 -2.04 -8.25 -9.18
C LEU A 60 -1.45 -9.45 -9.95
N LYS A 61 -1.80 -10.68 -9.59
CA LYS A 61 -1.36 -11.90 -10.31
C LYS A 61 -1.76 -11.89 -11.78
N LYS A 62 -2.98 -11.44 -12.11
CA LYS A 62 -3.41 -11.26 -13.51
C LYS A 62 -2.59 -10.19 -14.23
N PHE A 63 -2.17 -9.12 -13.54
CA PHE A 63 -1.28 -8.13 -14.13
C PHE A 63 0.13 -8.66 -14.35
N ASP A 64 0.66 -9.53 -13.47
CA ASP A 64 1.95 -10.21 -13.65
C ASP A 64 1.91 -11.20 -14.84
N GLU A 65 0.83 -11.97 -14.96
CA GLU A 65 0.58 -12.87 -16.11
C GLU A 65 0.50 -12.08 -17.43
N LEU A 66 -0.21 -10.95 -17.43
CA LEU A 66 -0.29 -10.06 -18.59
C LEU A 66 1.05 -9.36 -18.89
N ASP A 67 1.78 -8.87 -17.90
CA ASP A 67 3.12 -8.28 -18.09
C ASP A 67 4.09 -9.32 -18.69
N ALA A 68 3.97 -10.60 -18.33
CA ALA A 68 4.76 -11.68 -18.94
C ALA A 68 4.39 -11.93 -20.41
N LEU A 69 3.10 -11.93 -20.76
CA LEU A 69 2.63 -12.07 -22.15
C LEU A 69 2.99 -10.85 -23.02
N LEU A 70 2.87 -9.63 -22.47
CA LEU A 70 3.23 -8.39 -23.18
C LEU A 70 4.72 -8.33 -23.53
N ARG A 71 5.60 -8.92 -22.71
CA ARG A 71 7.04 -9.05 -22.99
C ARG A 71 7.36 -10.03 -24.13
N GLN A 72 6.42 -10.89 -24.53
CA GLN A 72 6.58 -11.85 -25.63
C GLN A 72 6.06 -11.29 -26.98
N LEU A 73 5.47 -10.10 -26.99
CA LEU A 73 4.96 -9.49 -28.23
C LEU A 73 6.11 -9.10 -29.18
N PRO A 74 5.90 -9.18 -30.52
CA PRO A 74 6.88 -8.74 -31.51
C PRO A 74 7.28 -7.27 -31.31
N GLN A 75 8.59 -7.00 -31.28
CA GLN A 75 9.11 -5.61 -31.24
C GLN A 75 8.94 -4.88 -32.58
N HIS A 76 8.82 -5.65 -33.66
CA HIS A 76 8.60 -5.16 -35.02
C HIS A 76 7.35 -5.86 -35.58
N PRO A 77 6.17 -5.22 -35.53
CA PRO A 77 4.95 -5.77 -36.14
C PRO A 77 5.10 -5.90 -37.64
N GLU A 78 4.59 -6.99 -38.22
CA GLU A 78 4.71 -7.26 -39.67
C GLU A 78 3.70 -6.46 -40.51
N SER A 79 2.70 -5.84 -39.85
CA SER A 79 1.72 -4.98 -40.51
C SER A 79 1.13 -3.91 -39.59
N VAL A 80 0.56 -2.86 -40.20
CA VAL A 80 -0.20 -1.81 -39.50
C VAL A 80 -1.35 -2.41 -38.67
N TYR A 81 -2.06 -3.41 -39.22
CA TYR A 81 -3.14 -4.10 -38.51
C TYR A 81 -2.65 -4.80 -37.23
N GLU A 82 -1.48 -5.43 -37.27
CA GLU A 82 -0.89 -6.03 -36.07
C GLU A 82 -0.47 -4.98 -35.04
N GLN A 83 0.15 -3.88 -35.50
CA GLN A 83 0.54 -2.75 -34.65
C GLN A 83 -0.67 -2.14 -33.93
N GLU A 84 -1.78 -1.90 -34.64
CA GLU A 84 -3.04 -1.42 -34.06
C GLU A 84 -3.60 -2.40 -33.02
N ARG A 85 -3.56 -3.71 -33.31
CA ARG A 85 -4.03 -4.76 -32.41
C ARG A 85 -3.23 -4.81 -31.11
N ILE A 86 -1.90 -4.71 -31.20
CA ILE A 86 -0.98 -4.62 -30.06
C ILE A 86 -1.24 -3.34 -29.25
N SER A 87 -1.33 -2.19 -29.93
CA SER A 87 -1.58 -0.88 -29.31
C SER A 87 -2.88 -0.86 -28.49
N LYS A 88 -3.95 -1.43 -29.03
CA LYS A 88 -5.25 -1.55 -28.34
C LYS A 88 -5.17 -2.41 -27.07
N VAL A 89 -4.44 -3.53 -27.11
CA VAL A 89 -4.23 -4.39 -25.93
C VAL A 89 -3.43 -3.66 -24.85
N LEU A 90 -2.35 -2.96 -25.23
CA LEU A 90 -1.55 -2.14 -24.31
C LEU A 90 -2.36 -1.00 -23.67
N GLN A 91 -3.25 -0.36 -24.45
CA GLN A 91 -4.11 0.72 -23.96
C GLN A 91 -5.13 0.23 -22.92
N GLU A 92 -5.87 -0.85 -23.20
CA GLU A 92 -6.84 -1.40 -22.24
C GLU A 92 -6.13 -2.00 -21.00
N TYR A 93 -4.95 -2.61 -21.17
CA TYR A 93 -4.12 -3.02 -20.04
C TYR A 93 -3.73 -1.84 -19.15
N LYS A 94 -3.20 -0.76 -19.73
CA LYS A 94 -2.84 0.46 -19.00
C LYS A 94 -4.04 1.06 -18.29
N LYS A 95 -5.20 1.11 -18.95
CA LYS A 95 -6.46 1.58 -18.35
C LYS A 95 -6.86 0.72 -17.14
N LYS A 96 -6.77 -0.61 -17.24
CA LYS A 96 -7.11 -1.49 -16.11
C LYS A 96 -6.11 -1.42 -14.95
N LYS A 97 -4.82 -1.23 -15.24
CA LYS A 97 -3.76 -1.04 -14.22
C LYS A 97 -3.85 0.30 -13.47
N ASN A 98 -4.50 1.30 -14.07
CA ASN A 98 -4.76 2.63 -13.49
C ASN A 98 -6.24 2.84 -13.12
N ASP A 99 -7.01 1.76 -12.98
CA ASP A 99 -8.42 1.80 -12.57
C ASP A 99 -8.56 2.34 -11.13
N PRO A 100 -9.19 3.51 -10.90
CA PRO A 100 -9.21 4.15 -9.58
C PRO A 100 -9.76 3.25 -8.48
N ALA A 101 -10.83 2.50 -8.76
CA ALA A 101 -11.44 1.58 -7.80
C ALA A 101 -10.48 0.43 -7.38
N PHE A 102 -9.59 -0.01 -8.27
CA PHE A 102 -8.54 -0.96 -7.90
C PHE A 102 -7.43 -0.30 -7.07
N LEU A 103 -7.03 0.92 -7.42
CA LEU A 103 -5.99 1.66 -6.69
C LEU A 103 -6.44 1.99 -5.26
N GLU A 104 -7.68 2.43 -5.07
CA GLU A 104 -8.29 2.66 -3.74
C GLU A 104 -8.33 1.38 -2.89
N LYS A 105 -8.74 0.24 -3.49
CA LYS A 105 -8.69 -1.08 -2.81
C LYS A 105 -7.27 -1.49 -2.43
N LYS A 106 -6.29 -1.25 -3.31
CA LYS A 106 -4.87 -1.54 -3.04
C LYS A 106 -4.35 -0.67 -1.88
N GLU A 107 -4.63 0.63 -1.90
CA GLU A 107 -4.25 1.57 -0.84
C GLU A 107 -4.90 1.19 0.50
N ARG A 108 -6.20 0.87 0.51
CA ARG A 108 -6.90 0.37 1.70
C ARG A 108 -6.26 -0.91 2.25
N CYS A 109 -5.88 -1.85 1.38
CA CYS A 109 -5.19 -3.08 1.76
C CYS A 109 -3.81 -2.80 2.38
N GLU A 110 -3.03 -1.88 1.80
CA GLU A 110 -1.71 -1.47 2.31
C GLU A 110 -1.83 -0.72 3.66
N TYR A 111 -2.81 0.19 3.78
CA TYR A 111 -3.13 0.85 5.05
C TYR A 111 -3.49 -0.17 6.15
N LEU A 112 -4.40 -1.11 5.86
CA LEU A 112 -4.81 -2.14 6.81
C LEU A 112 -3.64 -3.02 7.26
N LYS A 113 -2.80 -3.47 6.31
CA LYS A 113 -1.58 -4.23 6.61
C LYS A 113 -0.69 -3.51 7.62
N ASN A 114 -0.41 -2.23 7.37
CA ASN A 114 0.49 -1.43 8.21
C ASN A 114 -0.14 -1.14 9.58
N LYS A 115 -1.44 -0.78 9.63
CA LYS A 115 -2.21 -0.58 10.86
C LYS A 115 -2.23 -1.84 11.73
N LEU A 116 -2.53 -2.99 11.14
CA LEU A 116 -2.59 -4.28 11.84
C LEU A 116 -1.21 -4.69 12.35
N SER A 117 -0.15 -4.48 11.56
CA SER A 117 1.24 -4.69 12.00
C SER A 117 1.59 -3.84 13.22
N HIS A 118 1.21 -2.56 13.23
CA HIS A 118 1.43 -1.65 14.35
C HIS A 118 0.65 -2.08 15.61
N ILE A 119 -0.65 -2.39 15.48
CA ILE A 119 -1.47 -2.86 16.61
C ILE A 119 -0.92 -4.17 17.19
N LYS A 120 -0.52 -5.11 16.32
CA LYS A 120 0.11 -6.38 16.74
C LYS A 120 1.41 -6.13 17.50
N GLN A 121 2.27 -5.23 17.02
CA GLN A 121 3.51 -4.86 17.70
C GLN A 121 3.21 -4.29 19.10
N ARG A 122 2.23 -3.38 19.23
CA ARG A 122 1.84 -2.82 20.54
C ARG A 122 1.42 -3.90 21.55
N ILE A 123 0.63 -4.89 21.11
CA ILE A 123 0.24 -6.03 21.96
C ILE A 123 1.46 -6.87 22.34
N GLN A 124 2.32 -7.19 21.37
CA GLN A 124 3.53 -8.00 21.61
C GLN A 124 4.55 -7.32 22.53
N ASP A 125 4.68 -6.00 22.48
CA ASP A 125 5.58 -5.24 23.36
C ASP A 125 5.07 -5.25 24.81
N TYR A 126 3.76 -5.06 25.00
CA TYR A 126 3.12 -5.13 26.32
C TYR A 126 3.19 -6.52 26.95
N ASP A 127 2.89 -7.56 26.17
CA ASP A 127 2.91 -8.96 26.63
C ASP A 127 4.32 -9.36 27.12
N LYS A 128 5.39 -8.91 26.44
CA LYS A 128 6.77 -9.15 26.88
C LYS A 128 7.08 -8.50 28.22
N VAL A 129 6.69 -7.24 28.41
CA VAL A 129 6.94 -6.49 29.65
C VAL A 129 6.15 -7.08 30.81
N MET A 130 4.87 -7.42 30.60
CA MET A 130 4.05 -7.98 31.68
C MET A 130 4.44 -9.41 32.03
N ASN A 131 4.87 -10.24 31.08
CA ASN A 131 5.40 -11.57 31.39
C ASN A 131 6.70 -11.48 32.22
N TRP A 132 7.59 -10.53 31.89
CA TRP A 132 8.82 -10.29 32.66
C TRP A 132 8.53 -9.88 34.11
N ASN A 133 7.54 -9.01 34.33
CA ASN A 133 7.15 -8.51 35.66
C ASN A 133 6.44 -9.56 36.54
N VAL A 134 6.15 -10.76 36.03
CA VAL A 134 5.51 -11.87 36.77
C VAL A 134 6.55 -12.93 37.18
N GLU A 135 7.76 -12.90 36.64
CA GLU A 135 8.85 -13.85 36.94
C GLU A 135 9.85 -13.30 37.99
N THR A 136 9.53 -12.19 38.65
CA THR A 136 10.30 -11.54 39.73
C THR A 136 9.51 -11.43 41.03
#